data_AF-A0A846Y9V1-F1
#
_entry.id   AF-A0A846Y9V1-F1
#
_cell.length_a   1.000
_cell.length_b   1.000
_cell.length_c   1.000
_cell.angle_alpha   90.00
_cell.angle_beta   90.00
_cell.angle_gamma   90.00
#
_symmetry.space_group_name_H-M   'P 1'
#
loop_
_entity.id
_entity.type
_entity.pdbx_description
1 polymer ?
#
loop_
_entity_poly.entity_id
_entity_poly.type
_entity_poly.pdbx_seq_one_letter_code
_entity_poly.pdbx_strand_id
1 'polypeptide(L)'
;MAGKRGFGSVRKLPSGRWQARYRGPDGQMRPAPRTFETKKSAEQWLSTTEVQILQGDWIAPERGKIPVKTYMERWIAQRPGLRPKTTQLYEWLLRAHIAPTELGGTALGKLTTPMVRQWRAGRIEAGVSEIATAKAYRLLRAALNTAVDEDKIIPRNPCRVRGADKENSPERPVLTVSQVFRIAGAVPERYRVLVLLSAFCSLRWGEASALLRGDFSDDASSVRITKALVEVSGKGLIVAGPKSRAGIRTLTVPEAIRRDVLEHFDAYVPGSPVSYVFTGLRGNPLRRSNFDQNVQWNKTMARLGLAGVHFHDLRHAGNLWASKSGMSTRDLMARMGHDDMRAALIYQRATDDAQRRIADDLSRMGTAVPRGSNRGVVARVWHSGIVGCDRTGNPALRRWSKWRG
;
A
#
# COMPACT_ATOMS: atom_id res chain seq x y z
N MET A 1 31.48 21.71 -56.87
CA MET A 1 31.53 21.16 -55.49
C MET A 1 30.17 20.57 -55.13
N ALA A 2 30.11 19.31 -54.70
CA ALA A 2 28.87 18.72 -54.18
C ALA A 2 28.61 19.19 -52.74
N GLY A 3 27.60 20.03 -52.53
CA GLY A 3 27.25 20.50 -51.19
C GLY A 3 26.78 19.33 -50.31
N LYS A 4 27.38 19.16 -49.13
CA LYS A 4 26.93 18.17 -48.13
C LYS A 4 25.43 18.36 -47.88
N ARG A 5 24.62 17.34 -48.17
CA ARG A 5 23.19 17.30 -47.83
C ARG A 5 23.06 17.24 -46.31
N GLY A 6 22.91 18.39 -45.68
CA GLY A 6 22.63 18.48 -44.24
C GLY A 6 21.28 17.83 -43.91
N PHE A 7 21.17 17.31 -42.69
CA PHE A 7 19.97 16.64 -42.15
C PHE A 7 18.67 17.47 -42.24
N GLY A 8 18.80 18.80 -42.29
CA GLY A 8 17.70 19.72 -42.50
C GLY A 8 18.09 20.93 -43.35
N SER A 9 17.11 21.80 -43.61
CA SER A 9 17.30 23.05 -44.33
C SER A 9 17.11 24.26 -43.40
N VAL A 10 17.84 25.34 -43.68
CA VAL A 10 17.79 26.60 -42.91
C VAL A 10 17.55 27.75 -43.86
N ARG A 11 16.48 28.53 -43.64
CA ARG A 11 16.14 29.72 -44.43
C ARG A 11 16.01 30.96 -43.57
N LYS A 12 16.34 32.14 -44.13
CA LYS A 12 16.02 33.44 -43.53
C LYS A 12 14.55 33.78 -43.83
N LEU A 13 13.86 34.37 -42.87
CA LEU A 13 12.48 34.89 -43.02
C LEU A 13 12.51 36.40 -43.29
N PRO A 14 11.42 37.01 -43.81
CA PRO A 14 11.31 38.46 -43.99
C PRO A 14 11.57 39.25 -42.69
N SER A 15 11.22 38.70 -41.53
CA SER A 15 11.49 39.25 -40.19
C SER A 15 12.96 39.15 -39.74
N GLY A 16 13.90 38.88 -40.64
CA GLY A 16 15.33 38.74 -40.35
C GLY A 16 15.73 37.42 -39.66
N ARG A 17 14.82 36.83 -38.85
CA ARG A 17 14.99 35.57 -38.13
C ARG A 17 15.25 34.38 -39.08
N TRP A 18 15.95 33.37 -38.58
CA TRP A 18 16.21 32.11 -39.29
C TRP A 18 15.23 31.02 -38.87
N GLN A 19 14.79 30.20 -39.82
CA GLN A 19 13.93 29.03 -39.60
C GLN A 19 14.64 27.77 -40.09
N ALA A 20 14.86 26.82 -39.19
CA ALA A 20 15.25 25.45 -39.52
C ALA A 20 14.01 24.59 -39.86
N ARG A 21 14.18 23.63 -40.77
CA ARG A 21 13.27 22.51 -41.02
C ARG A 21 14.06 21.20 -41.10
N TYR A 22 13.49 20.11 -40.63
CA TYR A 22 14.11 18.78 -40.62
C TYR A 22 13.12 17.71 -41.09
N ARG A 23 13.63 16.55 -41.49
CA ARG A 23 12.80 15.38 -41.79
C ARG A 23 12.70 14.52 -40.53
N GLY A 24 11.47 14.18 -40.12
CA GLY A 24 11.26 13.21 -39.04
C GLY A 24 11.55 11.77 -39.48
N PRO A 25 11.67 10.81 -38.54
CA PRO A 25 11.76 9.38 -38.86
C PRO A 25 10.58 8.84 -39.67
N ASP A 26 9.42 9.48 -39.56
CA ASP A 26 8.20 9.23 -40.37
C ASP A 26 8.23 9.87 -41.76
N GLY A 27 9.37 10.43 -42.18
CA GLY A 27 9.54 11.07 -43.48
C GLY A 27 8.92 12.48 -43.62
N GLN A 28 8.24 13.01 -42.60
CA GLN A 28 7.56 14.33 -42.69
C GLN A 28 8.51 15.51 -42.44
N MET A 29 8.39 16.58 -43.24
CA MET A 29 9.24 17.78 -43.15
C MET A 29 8.71 18.82 -42.15
N ARG A 30 9.20 18.80 -40.91
CA ARG A 30 8.75 19.67 -39.81
C ARG A 30 9.60 20.94 -39.68
N PRO A 31 9.02 22.09 -39.34
CA PRO A 31 9.79 23.25 -38.88
C PRO A 31 10.31 23.03 -37.45
N ALA A 32 11.36 23.78 -37.08
CA ALA A 32 11.72 23.97 -35.68
C ALA A 32 10.56 24.65 -34.92
N PRO A 33 10.38 24.35 -33.62
CA PRO A 33 9.32 24.96 -32.80
C PRO A 33 9.55 26.46 -32.47
N ARG A 34 10.69 27.02 -32.88
CA ARG A 34 11.05 28.44 -32.74
C ARG A 34 11.88 28.92 -33.94
N THR A 35 11.96 30.23 -34.12
CA THR A 35 12.93 30.86 -35.04
C THR A 35 14.16 31.34 -34.26
N PHE A 36 15.28 31.49 -34.97
CA PHE A 36 16.61 31.73 -34.41
C PHE A 36 17.14 33.10 -34.86
N GLU A 37 18.08 33.71 -34.12
CA GLU A 37 18.72 34.97 -34.52
C GLU A 37 19.81 34.78 -35.58
N THR A 38 20.57 33.68 -35.53
CA THR A 38 21.68 33.43 -36.47
C THR A 38 21.53 32.10 -37.19
N LYS A 39 22.03 32.04 -38.44
CA LYS A 39 22.10 30.79 -39.23
C LYS A 39 22.79 29.67 -38.44
N LYS A 40 23.95 29.98 -37.84
CA LYS A 40 24.73 29.06 -36.99
C LYS A 40 23.90 28.44 -35.86
N SER A 41 23.09 29.24 -35.16
CA SER A 41 22.24 28.72 -34.07
C SER A 41 21.08 27.83 -34.56
N ALA A 42 20.59 28.04 -35.78
CA ALA A 42 19.61 27.15 -36.43
C ALA A 42 20.27 25.84 -36.92
N GLU A 43 21.50 25.91 -37.43
CA GLU A 43 22.30 24.76 -37.85
C GLU A 43 22.72 23.88 -36.66
N GLN A 44 23.19 24.48 -35.56
CA GLN A 44 23.49 23.78 -34.31
C GLN A 44 22.26 23.04 -33.77
N TRP A 45 21.08 23.67 -33.81
CA TRP A 45 19.84 23.01 -33.39
C TRP A 45 19.44 21.84 -34.29
N LEU A 46 19.70 21.92 -35.60
CA LEU A 46 19.51 20.77 -36.50
C LEU A 46 20.43 19.61 -36.13
N SER A 47 21.72 19.86 -35.87
CA SER A 47 22.64 18.79 -35.43
C SER A 47 22.25 18.18 -34.08
N THR A 48 21.73 18.96 -33.13
CA THR A 48 21.16 18.39 -31.88
C THR A 48 19.92 17.53 -32.16
N THR A 49 19.07 17.93 -33.10
CA THR A 49 17.86 17.18 -33.49
C THR A 49 18.21 15.89 -34.24
N GLU A 50 19.25 15.93 -35.08
CA GLU A 50 19.83 14.77 -35.77
C GLU A 50 20.35 13.74 -34.77
N VAL A 51 21.16 14.16 -33.79
CA VAL A 51 21.67 13.29 -32.72
C VAL A 51 20.52 12.67 -31.90
N GLN A 52 19.50 13.45 -31.54
CA GLN A 52 18.30 12.92 -30.85
C GLN A 52 17.55 11.88 -31.68
N ILE A 53 17.51 12.02 -33.00
CA ILE A 53 16.87 11.04 -33.89
C ILE A 53 17.72 9.76 -33.99
N LEU A 54 19.04 9.89 -34.13
CA LEU A 54 19.98 8.76 -34.17
C LEU A 54 20.02 7.98 -32.84
N GLN A 55 19.80 8.65 -31.71
CA GLN A 55 19.75 8.04 -30.37
C GLN A 55 18.35 7.47 -30.01
N GLY A 56 17.32 7.75 -30.81
CA GLY A 56 15.93 7.36 -30.50
C GLY A 56 15.22 8.23 -29.45
N ASP A 57 15.90 9.22 -28.87
CA ASP A 57 15.37 10.17 -27.89
C ASP A 57 14.47 11.27 -28.50
N TRP A 58 14.32 11.31 -29.83
CA TRP A 58 13.49 12.30 -30.50
C TRP A 58 12.00 12.11 -30.24
N ILE A 59 11.38 13.16 -29.68
CA ILE A 59 9.95 13.22 -29.42
C ILE A 59 9.27 14.07 -30.51
N ALA A 60 8.35 13.46 -31.25
CA ALA A 60 7.53 14.15 -32.24
C ALA A 60 6.70 15.29 -31.57
N PRO A 61 6.87 16.57 -31.96
CA PRO A 61 6.24 17.71 -31.27
C PRO A 61 4.71 17.64 -31.17
N GLU A 62 4.07 17.00 -32.15
CA GLU A 62 2.62 16.79 -32.21
C GLU A 62 2.11 15.87 -31.09
N ARG A 63 2.88 14.83 -30.71
CA ARG A 63 2.48 13.88 -29.67
C ARG A 63 2.38 14.54 -28.30
N GLY A 64 3.22 15.55 -28.05
CA GLY A 64 3.19 16.39 -26.85
C GLY A 64 1.98 17.33 -26.76
N LYS A 65 1.16 17.49 -27.81
CA LYS A 65 -0.03 18.36 -27.80
C LYS A 65 -1.26 17.73 -27.14
N ILE A 66 -1.27 16.41 -26.91
CA ILE A 66 -2.40 15.70 -26.30
C ILE A 66 -2.64 16.24 -24.87
N PRO A 67 -3.89 16.62 -24.50
CA PRO A 67 -4.23 17.02 -23.13
C PRO A 67 -4.05 15.87 -22.14
N VAL A 68 -3.62 16.18 -20.91
CA VAL A 68 -3.47 15.22 -19.81
C VAL A 68 -4.73 14.39 -19.59
N LYS A 69 -5.93 15.00 -19.59
CA LYS A 69 -7.19 14.27 -19.39
C LYS A 69 -7.39 13.17 -20.43
N THR A 70 -7.22 13.50 -21.71
CA THR A 70 -7.45 12.61 -22.85
C THR A 70 -6.39 11.51 -22.95
N TYR A 71 -5.14 11.82 -22.58
CA TYR A 71 -4.13 10.79 -22.42
C TYR A 71 -4.48 9.82 -21.28
N MET A 72 -4.88 10.34 -20.11
CA MET A 72 -5.20 9.50 -18.95
C MET A 72 -6.48 8.68 -19.14
N GLU A 73 -7.51 9.22 -19.79
CA GLU A 73 -8.73 8.51 -20.20
C GLU A 73 -8.37 7.28 -21.04
N ARG A 74 -7.56 7.47 -22.09
CA ARG A 74 -7.07 6.39 -22.96
C ARG A 74 -6.19 5.39 -22.20
N TRP A 75 -5.26 5.87 -21.37
CA TRP A 75 -4.35 5.03 -20.59
C TRP A 75 -5.08 4.16 -19.55
N ILE A 76 -6.15 4.65 -18.92
CA ILE A 76 -6.99 3.83 -18.03
C ILE A 76 -7.69 2.73 -18.84
N ALA A 77 -8.30 3.07 -19.98
CA ALA A 77 -9.05 2.13 -20.81
C ALA A 77 -8.16 1.04 -21.44
N GLN A 78 -6.93 1.38 -21.82
CA GLN A 78 -5.98 0.45 -22.46
C GLN A 78 -5.23 -0.45 -21.46
N ARG A 79 -5.30 -0.21 -20.15
CA ARG A 79 -4.44 -0.89 -19.18
C ARG A 79 -4.92 -2.31 -18.84
N PRO A 80 -4.15 -3.37 -19.20
CA PRO A 80 -4.57 -4.75 -18.96
C PRO A 80 -4.55 -5.13 -17.48
N GLY A 81 -5.34 -6.14 -17.11
CA GLY A 81 -5.30 -6.79 -15.80
C GLY A 81 -5.85 -5.97 -14.62
N LEU A 82 -6.42 -4.78 -14.83
CA LEU A 82 -7.05 -4.01 -13.76
C LEU A 82 -8.30 -4.72 -13.23
N ARG A 83 -8.36 -4.96 -11.92
CA ARG A 83 -9.62 -5.38 -11.25
C ARG A 83 -10.67 -4.26 -11.39
N PRO A 84 -11.97 -4.56 -11.57
CA PRO A 84 -13.01 -3.55 -11.81
C PRO A 84 -13.06 -2.39 -10.81
N LYS A 85 -12.77 -2.65 -9.52
CA LYS A 85 -12.66 -1.60 -8.50
C LYS A 85 -11.46 -0.66 -8.66
N THR A 86 -10.37 -1.13 -9.25
CA THR A 86 -9.21 -0.29 -9.57
C THR A 86 -9.54 0.65 -10.72
N THR A 87 -10.21 0.15 -11.76
CA THR A 87 -10.69 0.97 -12.89
C THR A 87 -11.65 2.05 -12.40
N GLN A 88 -12.69 1.68 -11.63
CA GLN A 88 -13.65 2.63 -11.04
C GLN A 88 -12.98 3.68 -10.13
N LEU A 89 -11.92 3.31 -9.41
CA LEU A 89 -11.13 4.26 -8.61
C LEU A 89 -10.33 5.22 -9.52
N TYR A 90 -9.70 4.72 -10.58
CA TYR A 90 -8.91 5.55 -11.49
C TYR A 90 -9.79 6.53 -12.29
N GLU A 91 -10.92 6.07 -12.82
CA GLU A 91 -11.95 6.88 -13.48
C GLU A 91 -12.45 8.00 -12.56
N TRP A 92 -12.77 7.67 -11.30
CA TRP A 92 -13.22 8.65 -10.32
C TRP A 92 -12.14 9.67 -9.95
N LEU A 93 -10.90 9.23 -9.67
CA LEU A 93 -9.78 10.14 -9.35
C LEU A 93 -9.49 11.11 -10.51
N LEU A 94 -9.52 10.62 -11.75
CA LEU A 94 -9.34 11.46 -12.95
C LEU A 94 -10.48 12.47 -13.06
N ARG A 95 -11.74 12.02 -13.05
CA ARG A 95 -12.94 12.84 -13.21
C ARG A 95 -13.14 13.86 -12.08
N ALA A 96 -12.78 13.53 -10.84
CA ALA A 96 -13.03 14.37 -9.67
C ALA A 96 -11.89 15.34 -9.33
N HIS A 97 -10.64 15.01 -9.69
CA HIS A 97 -9.47 15.75 -9.18
C HIS A 97 -8.48 16.24 -10.25
N ILE A 98 -8.45 15.66 -11.45
CA ILE A 98 -7.46 16.02 -12.50
C ILE A 98 -8.14 16.66 -13.71
N ALA A 99 -9.08 15.95 -14.35
CA ALA A 99 -9.77 16.39 -15.56
C ALA A 99 -10.51 17.75 -15.46
N PRO A 100 -11.16 18.13 -14.33
CA PRO A 100 -11.85 19.42 -14.20
C PRO A 100 -10.92 20.57 -13.76
N THR A 101 -9.60 20.39 -13.83
CA THR A 101 -8.60 21.41 -13.49
C THR A 101 -7.79 21.81 -14.72
N GLU A 102 -7.13 22.97 -14.68
CA GLU A 102 -6.19 23.41 -15.72
C GLU A 102 -5.14 22.34 -16.08
N LEU A 103 -4.73 21.53 -15.09
CA LEU A 103 -3.80 20.43 -15.29
C LEU A 103 -4.35 19.36 -16.25
N GLY A 104 -5.66 19.12 -16.25
CA GLY A 104 -6.33 18.18 -17.17
C GLY A 104 -6.42 18.71 -18.61
N GLY A 105 -6.59 20.02 -18.78
CA GLY A 105 -6.55 20.69 -20.09
C GLY A 105 -5.14 20.92 -20.63
N THR A 106 -4.13 20.91 -19.77
CA THR A 106 -2.72 21.10 -20.13
C THR A 106 -2.24 20.02 -21.11
N ALA A 107 -1.59 20.43 -22.19
CA ALA A 107 -0.92 19.52 -23.12
C ALA A 107 0.32 18.88 -22.47
N LEU A 108 0.51 17.56 -22.63
CA LEU A 108 1.58 16.79 -21.98
C LEU A 108 2.98 17.43 -22.13
N GLY A 109 3.34 17.88 -23.33
CA GLY A 109 4.63 18.50 -23.63
C GLY A 109 4.86 19.87 -22.98
N LYS A 110 3.82 20.48 -22.39
CA LYS A 110 3.91 21.71 -21.58
C LYS A 110 3.89 21.44 -20.07
N LEU A 111 3.68 20.21 -19.62
CA LEU A 111 3.44 19.89 -18.22
C LEU A 111 4.73 19.99 -17.38
N THR A 112 4.72 20.81 -16.33
CA THR A 112 5.91 21.07 -15.49
C THR A 112 5.71 20.72 -14.01
N THR A 113 6.80 20.47 -13.28
CA THR A 113 6.76 20.20 -11.83
C THR A 113 6.12 21.34 -11.01
N PRO A 114 6.33 22.64 -11.32
CA PRO A 114 5.57 23.73 -10.69
C PRO A 114 4.05 23.62 -10.91
N MET A 115 3.57 23.31 -12.12
CA MET A 115 2.12 23.16 -12.38
C MET A 115 1.53 22.00 -11.58
N VAL A 116 2.23 20.86 -11.49
CA VAL A 116 1.82 19.71 -10.66
C VAL A 116 1.80 20.07 -9.16
N ARG A 117 2.74 20.93 -8.70
CA ARG A 117 2.76 21.44 -7.32
C ARG A 117 1.57 22.38 -7.04
N GLN A 118 1.31 23.32 -7.94
CA GLN A 118 0.20 24.29 -7.88
C GLN A 118 -1.16 23.57 -7.88
N TRP A 119 -1.36 22.61 -8.79
CA TRP A 119 -2.53 21.73 -8.80
C TRP A 119 -2.73 21.00 -7.46
N ARG A 120 -1.67 20.43 -6.88
CA ARG A 120 -1.77 19.74 -5.57
C ARG A 120 -2.20 20.70 -4.46
N ALA A 121 -1.64 21.92 -4.43
CA ALA A 121 -2.00 22.94 -3.46
C ALA A 121 -3.46 23.35 -3.61
N GLY A 122 -3.87 23.76 -4.82
CA GLY A 122 -5.25 24.18 -5.11
C GLY A 122 -6.29 23.08 -4.88
N ARG A 123 -5.95 21.79 -4.96
CA ARG A 123 -6.87 20.72 -4.54
C ARG A 123 -7.10 20.68 -3.03
N ILE A 124 -6.07 20.92 -2.22
CA ILE A 124 -6.17 20.92 -0.75
C ILE A 124 -6.89 22.17 -0.26
N GLU A 125 -6.57 23.31 -0.87
CA GLU A 125 -7.28 24.60 -0.68
C GLU A 125 -8.77 24.48 -1.02
N ALA A 126 -9.11 23.81 -2.14
CA ALA A 126 -10.48 23.43 -2.50
C ALA A 126 -11.02 22.22 -1.69
N GLY A 127 -10.61 22.06 -0.42
CA GLY A 127 -11.17 21.12 0.55
C GLY A 127 -10.92 19.62 0.32
N VAL A 128 -10.10 19.22 -0.66
CA VAL A 128 -9.84 17.79 -0.91
C VAL A 128 -8.77 17.27 0.05
N SER A 129 -9.13 16.26 0.84
CA SER A 129 -8.24 15.62 1.80
C SER A 129 -6.91 15.20 1.18
N GLU A 130 -5.82 15.32 1.95
CA GLU A 130 -4.47 14.95 1.51
C GLU A 130 -4.41 13.52 0.95
N ILE A 131 -5.18 12.60 1.53
CA ILE A 131 -5.26 11.19 1.13
C ILE A 131 -5.86 11.05 -0.29
N ALA A 132 -6.93 11.77 -0.62
CA ALA A 132 -7.52 11.74 -1.97
C ALA A 132 -6.62 12.44 -2.99
N THR A 133 -6.02 13.57 -2.60
CA THR A 133 -5.05 14.32 -3.40
C THR A 133 -3.79 13.49 -3.70
N ALA A 134 -3.27 12.73 -2.72
CA ALA A 134 -2.15 11.81 -2.91
C ALA A 134 -2.50 10.63 -3.83
N LYS A 135 -3.73 10.11 -3.77
CA LYS A 135 -4.21 9.07 -4.72
C LYS A 135 -4.26 9.59 -6.15
N ALA A 136 -4.78 10.80 -6.36
CA ALA A 136 -4.78 11.45 -7.66
C ALA A 136 -3.34 11.71 -8.16
N TYR A 137 -2.44 12.18 -7.30
CA TYR A 137 -1.03 12.36 -7.64
C TYR A 137 -0.34 11.05 -8.01
N ARG A 138 -0.61 9.93 -7.30
CA ARG A 138 -0.08 8.61 -7.65
C ARG A 138 -0.62 8.08 -8.98
N LEU A 139 -1.90 8.33 -9.30
CA LEU A 139 -2.49 7.99 -10.59
C LEU A 139 -1.83 8.79 -11.73
N LEU A 140 -1.74 10.11 -11.58
CA LEU A 140 -1.05 11.00 -12.52
C LEU A 140 0.41 10.58 -12.73
N ARG A 141 1.15 10.34 -11.64
CA ARG A 141 2.54 9.89 -11.67
C ARG A 141 2.69 8.57 -12.43
N ALA A 142 1.75 7.62 -12.27
CA ALA A 142 1.79 6.34 -12.97
C ALA A 142 1.53 6.49 -14.48
N ALA A 143 0.53 7.27 -14.89
CA ALA A 143 0.29 7.57 -16.30
C ALA A 143 1.48 8.31 -16.95
N LEU A 144 2.06 9.28 -16.23
CA LEU A 144 3.21 10.04 -16.73
C LEU A 144 4.55 9.27 -16.66
N ASN A 145 4.59 8.06 -16.09
CA ASN A 145 5.70 7.13 -16.32
C ASN A 145 5.54 6.47 -17.70
N THR A 146 4.39 5.85 -17.99
CA THR A 146 4.11 5.29 -19.34
C THR A 146 4.35 6.33 -20.44
N ALA A 147 3.98 7.60 -20.22
CA ALA A 147 4.23 8.71 -21.17
C ALA A 147 5.72 9.00 -21.46
N VAL A 148 6.66 8.56 -20.61
CA VAL A 148 8.12 8.70 -20.73
C VAL A 148 8.76 7.38 -21.15
N ASP A 149 8.41 6.30 -20.45
CA ASP A 149 9.12 5.04 -20.45
C ASP A 149 8.71 4.18 -21.66
N GLU A 150 7.40 4.18 -21.98
CA GLU A 150 6.78 3.34 -23.00
C GLU A 150 6.42 4.17 -24.25
N ASP A 151 5.59 5.21 -24.09
CA ASP A 151 5.05 5.99 -25.21
C ASP A 151 6.07 6.95 -25.86
N LYS A 152 7.09 7.43 -25.14
CA LYS A 152 8.01 8.52 -25.59
C LYS A 152 7.29 9.81 -26.03
N ILE A 153 6.38 10.32 -25.20
CA ILE A 153 5.63 11.58 -25.43
C ILE A 153 6.27 12.76 -24.67
N ILE A 154 6.89 12.50 -23.51
CA ILE A 154 7.59 13.52 -22.71
C ILE A 154 8.96 12.99 -22.25
N PRO A 155 10.01 13.84 -22.17
CA PRO A 155 11.37 13.39 -21.87
C PRO A 155 11.61 13.12 -20.37
N ARG A 156 10.69 13.53 -19.49
CA ARG A 156 10.76 13.29 -18.03
C ARG A 156 9.40 13.43 -17.38
N ASN A 157 9.11 12.59 -16.40
CA ASN A 157 7.89 12.73 -15.59
C ASN A 157 8.00 13.97 -14.68
N PRO A 158 7.04 14.94 -14.74
CA PRO A 158 7.03 16.13 -13.88
C PRO A 158 6.53 15.86 -12.45
N CYS A 159 5.94 14.70 -12.14
CA CYS A 159 5.55 14.29 -10.79
C CYS A 159 6.77 13.96 -9.89
N ARG A 160 7.52 15.01 -9.54
CA ARG A 160 8.73 14.98 -8.68
C ARG A 160 8.55 15.78 -7.38
N VAL A 161 7.32 16.05 -6.97
CA VAL A 161 7.01 16.74 -5.70
C VAL A 161 7.25 15.78 -4.53
N ARG A 162 8.25 16.09 -3.68
CA ARG A 162 8.68 15.23 -2.57
C ARG A 162 7.53 14.97 -1.60
N GLY A 163 7.16 13.70 -1.40
CA GLY A 163 6.13 13.28 -0.45
C GLY A 163 4.68 13.48 -0.90
N ALA A 164 4.43 14.01 -2.11
CA ALA A 164 3.08 14.24 -2.62
C ALA A 164 2.26 12.95 -2.87
N ASP A 165 2.93 11.78 -2.86
CA ASP A 165 2.37 10.44 -2.98
C ASP A 165 2.16 9.73 -1.62
N LYS A 166 2.50 10.36 -0.48
CA LYS A 166 2.28 9.79 0.85
C LYS A 166 0.83 9.94 1.30
N GLU A 167 0.31 8.90 1.95
CA GLU A 167 -0.99 8.90 2.63
C GLU A 167 -0.77 8.78 4.14
N ASN A 168 -0.84 9.90 4.85
CA ASN A 168 -0.87 9.91 6.31
C ASN A 168 -2.29 9.53 6.77
N SER A 169 -2.52 8.25 7.07
CA SER A 169 -3.75 7.81 7.75
C SER A 169 -3.59 7.98 9.26
N PRO A 170 -4.63 8.37 10.01
CA PRO A 170 -4.60 8.33 11.47
C PRO A 170 -4.39 6.89 11.96
N GLU A 171 -3.85 6.72 13.17
CA GLU A 171 -3.69 5.39 13.77
C GLU A 171 -5.08 4.78 14.06
N ARG A 172 -5.19 3.45 13.87
CA ARG A 172 -6.46 2.74 13.97
C ARG A 172 -6.80 2.43 15.43
N PRO A 173 -8.09 2.42 15.81
CA PRO A 173 -8.49 1.93 17.12
C PRO A 173 -8.13 0.45 17.26
N VAL A 174 -7.40 0.12 18.33
CA VAL A 174 -7.03 -1.26 18.67
C VAL A 174 -8.11 -1.83 19.58
N LEU A 175 -8.83 -2.83 19.10
CA LEU A 175 -9.84 -3.52 19.90
C LEU A 175 -9.23 -4.60 20.80
N THR A 176 -9.74 -4.70 22.03
CA THR A 176 -9.53 -5.86 22.91
C THR A 176 -10.48 -6.99 22.54
N VAL A 177 -10.16 -8.22 22.98
CA VAL A 177 -11.04 -9.38 22.83
C VAL A 177 -12.42 -9.13 23.48
N SER A 178 -12.45 -8.52 24.66
CA SER A 178 -13.70 -8.17 25.36
C SER A 178 -14.51 -7.08 24.65
N GLN A 179 -13.87 -6.13 23.95
CA GLN A 179 -14.58 -5.19 23.08
C GLN A 179 -15.20 -5.91 21.87
N VAL A 180 -14.51 -6.87 21.25
CA VAL A 180 -15.07 -7.63 20.12
C VAL A 180 -16.27 -8.49 20.53
N PHE A 181 -16.23 -9.15 21.70
CA PHE A 181 -17.42 -9.85 22.23
C PHE A 181 -18.56 -8.89 22.59
N ARG A 182 -18.27 -7.71 23.16
CA ARG A 182 -19.30 -6.66 23.38
C ARG A 182 -19.91 -6.14 22.08
N ILE A 183 -19.14 -6.03 20.99
CA ILE A 183 -19.67 -5.72 19.66
C ILE A 183 -20.56 -6.88 19.18
N ALA A 184 -20.09 -8.12 19.26
CA ALA A 184 -20.81 -9.30 18.79
C ALA A 184 -22.16 -9.50 19.49
N GLY A 185 -22.26 -9.20 20.80
CA GLY A 185 -23.52 -9.21 21.56
C GLY A 185 -24.39 -7.95 21.43
N ALA A 186 -23.95 -6.93 20.67
CA ALA A 186 -24.68 -5.67 20.49
C ALA A 186 -25.17 -5.43 19.05
N VAL A 187 -24.77 -6.29 18.10
CA VAL A 187 -25.35 -6.39 16.76
C VAL A 187 -26.54 -7.38 16.77
N PRO A 188 -27.47 -7.34 15.80
CA PRO A 188 -28.48 -8.37 15.65
C PRO A 188 -27.84 -9.76 15.47
N GLU A 189 -28.42 -10.78 16.10
CA GLU A 189 -27.81 -12.11 16.29
C GLU A 189 -27.31 -12.79 14.99
N ARG A 190 -28.06 -12.66 13.88
CA ARG A 190 -27.67 -13.07 12.51
C ARG A 190 -26.30 -12.51 12.05
N TYR A 191 -25.78 -11.48 12.70
CA TYR A 191 -24.49 -10.84 12.39
C TYR A 191 -23.43 -11.00 13.50
N ARG A 192 -23.73 -11.72 14.60
CA ARG A 192 -22.80 -12.03 15.69
C ARG A 192 -21.54 -12.73 15.18
N VAL A 193 -21.72 -13.87 14.49
CA VAL A 193 -20.61 -14.68 13.97
C VAL A 193 -19.82 -13.97 12.87
N LEU A 194 -20.47 -13.08 12.12
CA LEU A 194 -19.79 -12.23 11.13
C LEU A 194 -18.77 -11.29 11.79
N VAL A 195 -19.07 -10.76 12.99
CA VAL A 195 -18.12 -9.99 13.81
C VAL A 195 -16.99 -10.89 14.30
N LEU A 196 -17.32 -12.03 14.91
CA LEU A 196 -16.35 -12.95 15.51
C LEU A 196 -15.34 -13.48 14.48
N LEU A 197 -15.80 -14.05 13.36
CA LEU A 197 -14.91 -14.55 12.30
C LEU A 197 -14.06 -13.44 11.67
N SER A 198 -14.59 -12.20 11.56
CA SER A 198 -13.82 -11.07 11.01
C SER A 198 -12.65 -10.66 11.91
N ALA A 199 -12.76 -10.87 13.23
CA ALA A 199 -11.64 -10.70 14.15
C ALA A 199 -10.75 -11.97 14.24
N PHE A 200 -11.28 -13.06 14.78
CA PHE A 200 -10.52 -14.26 15.17
C PHE A 200 -9.94 -15.05 13.97
N CYS A 201 -10.66 -15.09 12.85
CA CYS A 201 -10.15 -15.61 11.57
C CYS A 201 -9.65 -14.49 10.65
N SER A 202 -9.64 -13.26 11.15
CA SER A 202 -9.03 -12.07 10.51
C SER A 202 -9.53 -11.86 9.07
N LEU A 203 -10.81 -12.11 8.80
CA LEU A 203 -11.37 -12.09 7.44
C LEU A 203 -11.54 -10.66 6.92
N ARG A 204 -11.39 -10.50 5.59
CA ARG A 204 -11.80 -9.25 4.91
C ARG A 204 -13.32 -9.28 4.68
N TRP A 205 -13.99 -8.12 4.61
CA TRP A 205 -15.44 -8.07 4.36
C TRP A 205 -15.92 -8.96 3.20
N GLY A 206 -15.26 -8.84 2.04
CA GLY A 206 -15.57 -9.63 0.86
C GLY A 206 -15.33 -11.14 1.04
N GLU A 207 -14.33 -11.54 1.83
CA GLU A 207 -14.07 -12.95 2.16
C GLU A 207 -15.18 -13.51 3.06
N ALA A 208 -15.49 -12.82 4.16
CA ALA A 208 -16.50 -13.26 5.13
C ALA A 208 -17.90 -13.33 4.50
N SER A 209 -18.33 -12.29 3.78
CA SER A 209 -19.63 -12.27 3.08
C SER A 209 -19.77 -13.29 1.96
N ALA A 210 -18.68 -13.89 1.48
CA ALA A 210 -18.69 -14.92 0.44
C ALA A 210 -18.71 -16.37 0.97
N LEU A 211 -18.63 -16.57 2.28
CA LEU A 211 -18.60 -17.90 2.89
C LEU A 211 -19.92 -18.65 2.64
N LEU A 212 -19.79 -19.91 2.23
CA LEU A 212 -20.87 -20.89 2.12
C LEU A 212 -20.72 -21.95 3.23
N ARG A 213 -21.79 -22.69 3.56
CA ARG A 213 -21.75 -23.75 4.59
C ARG A 213 -20.64 -24.77 4.30
N GLY A 214 -20.49 -25.19 3.03
CA GLY A 214 -19.43 -26.10 2.55
C GLY A 214 -18.03 -25.48 2.38
N ASP A 215 -17.78 -24.28 2.92
CA ASP A 215 -16.41 -23.78 3.14
C ASP A 215 -15.88 -24.14 4.55
N PHE A 216 -16.71 -24.69 5.44
CA PHE A 216 -16.31 -25.13 6.79
C PHE A 216 -16.20 -26.66 6.87
N SER A 217 -15.53 -27.14 7.92
CA SER A 217 -15.72 -28.52 8.42
C SER A 217 -16.97 -28.61 9.30
N ASP A 218 -17.52 -29.82 9.46
CA ASP A 218 -18.81 -30.05 10.15
C ASP A 218 -18.78 -29.64 11.64
N ASP A 219 -17.60 -29.71 12.26
CA ASP A 219 -17.30 -29.27 13.63
C ASP A 219 -16.96 -27.76 13.76
N ALA A 220 -17.05 -27.03 12.64
CA ALA A 220 -16.59 -25.65 12.47
C ALA A 220 -15.13 -25.37 12.88
N SER A 221 -14.26 -26.37 13.02
CA SER A 221 -12.85 -26.16 13.42
C SER A 221 -11.97 -25.56 12.33
N SER A 222 -12.38 -25.65 11.07
CA SER A 222 -11.68 -25.10 9.93
C SER A 222 -12.61 -24.30 9.01
N VAL A 223 -12.06 -23.28 8.34
CA VAL A 223 -12.75 -22.52 7.28
C VAL A 223 -11.81 -22.26 6.09
N ARG A 224 -12.31 -22.53 4.89
CA ARG A 224 -11.58 -22.50 3.61
C ARG A 224 -11.94 -21.24 2.80
N ILE A 225 -11.04 -20.26 2.80
CA ILE A 225 -11.21 -19.00 2.06
C ILE A 225 -10.72 -19.20 0.63
N THR A 226 -11.64 -19.27 -0.34
CA THR A 226 -11.34 -19.46 -1.79
C THR A 226 -11.84 -18.31 -2.66
N LYS A 227 -12.76 -17.49 -2.16
CA LYS A 227 -13.57 -16.53 -2.90
C LYS A 227 -13.84 -15.27 -2.08
N ALA A 228 -14.27 -14.21 -2.75
CA ALA A 228 -14.72 -12.97 -2.14
C ALA A 228 -15.84 -12.31 -2.97
N LEU A 229 -16.84 -11.73 -2.29
CA LEU A 229 -17.86 -10.90 -2.92
C LEU A 229 -17.32 -9.48 -3.10
N VAL A 230 -17.55 -8.91 -4.29
CA VAL A 230 -17.15 -7.55 -4.64
C VAL A 230 -18.34 -6.81 -5.25
N GLU A 231 -18.72 -5.69 -4.65
CA GLU A 231 -19.83 -4.85 -5.12
C GLU A 231 -19.35 -3.83 -6.15
N VAL A 232 -19.56 -4.10 -7.44
CA VAL A 232 -19.10 -3.28 -8.57
C VAL A 232 -20.23 -2.36 -9.03
N SER A 233 -19.97 -1.05 -9.15
CA SER A 233 -21.00 -0.10 -9.60
C SER A 233 -21.51 -0.49 -11.00
N GLY A 234 -22.82 -0.41 -11.22
CA GLY A 234 -23.48 -0.86 -12.46
C GLY A 234 -23.55 -2.38 -12.68
N LYS A 235 -22.85 -3.22 -11.89
CA LYS A 235 -22.83 -4.68 -12.05
C LYS A 235 -23.30 -5.47 -10.80
N GLY A 236 -23.54 -4.79 -9.68
CA GLY A 236 -24.01 -5.44 -8.45
C GLY A 236 -22.91 -6.23 -7.72
N LEU A 237 -23.29 -7.30 -7.03
CA LEU A 237 -22.33 -8.21 -6.39
C LEU A 237 -21.80 -9.21 -7.43
N ILE A 238 -20.49 -9.31 -7.55
CA ILE A 238 -19.81 -10.39 -8.29
C ILE A 238 -19.01 -11.27 -7.33
N VAL A 239 -18.97 -12.57 -7.60
CA VAL A 239 -18.01 -13.49 -6.97
C VAL A 239 -16.66 -13.32 -7.68
N ALA A 240 -15.58 -13.20 -6.93
CA ALA A 240 -14.22 -13.07 -7.46
C ALA A 240 -13.21 -13.82 -6.58
N GLY A 241 -12.04 -14.13 -7.14
CA GLY A 241 -10.91 -14.61 -6.33
C GLY A 241 -10.41 -13.55 -5.33
N PRO A 242 -9.90 -13.94 -4.15
CA PRO A 242 -9.32 -13.04 -3.15
C PRO A 242 -8.29 -12.04 -3.72
N LYS A 243 -7.99 -10.96 -2.99
CA LYS A 243 -7.18 -9.85 -3.51
C LYS A 243 -5.80 -10.28 -4.02
N SER A 244 -5.20 -11.30 -3.40
CA SER A 244 -3.91 -11.88 -3.74
C SER A 244 -3.92 -13.39 -3.61
N ARG A 245 -2.89 -14.07 -4.13
CA ARG A 245 -2.75 -15.55 -4.07
C ARG A 245 -2.80 -16.06 -2.63
N ALA A 246 -2.08 -15.39 -1.71
CA ALA A 246 -2.11 -15.67 -0.28
C ALA A 246 -3.49 -15.44 0.39
N GLY A 247 -4.42 -14.76 -0.29
CA GLY A 247 -5.81 -14.66 0.17
C GLY A 247 -6.55 -16.01 0.10
N ILE A 248 -6.12 -16.94 -0.76
CA ILE A 248 -6.63 -18.32 -0.80
C ILE A 248 -5.92 -19.11 0.31
N ARG A 249 -6.68 -19.55 1.32
CA ARG A 249 -6.14 -20.16 2.55
C ARG A 249 -7.19 -20.94 3.33
N THR A 250 -6.80 -22.02 4.00
CA THR A 250 -7.60 -22.63 5.08
C THR A 250 -7.13 -22.09 6.41
N LEU A 251 -8.06 -21.82 7.33
CA LEU A 251 -7.80 -21.27 8.66
C LEU A 251 -8.40 -22.16 9.74
N THR A 252 -7.60 -22.52 10.75
CA THR A 252 -8.13 -23.06 11.99
C THR A 252 -8.92 -21.98 12.72
N VAL A 253 -10.20 -22.27 12.96
CA VAL A 253 -11.14 -21.46 13.76
C VAL A 253 -10.81 -21.69 15.24
N PRO A 254 -10.54 -20.62 16.02
CA PRO A 254 -10.31 -20.75 17.45
C PRO A 254 -11.53 -21.36 18.16
N GLU A 255 -11.28 -22.33 19.03
CA GLU A 255 -12.29 -23.09 19.76
C GLU A 255 -13.33 -22.21 20.46
N ALA A 256 -12.86 -21.12 21.09
CA ALA A 256 -13.65 -20.12 21.79
C ALA A 256 -14.69 -19.34 20.95
N ILE A 257 -14.83 -19.63 19.64
CA ILE A 257 -15.94 -19.14 18.81
C ILE A 257 -16.59 -20.23 17.92
N ARG A 258 -16.20 -21.51 18.04
CA ARG A 258 -16.79 -22.59 17.21
C ARG A 258 -18.26 -22.82 17.54
N ARG A 259 -18.60 -22.75 18.84
CA ARG A 259 -19.97 -22.87 19.33
C ARG A 259 -20.89 -21.83 18.68
N ASP A 260 -20.49 -20.55 18.66
CA ASP A 260 -21.25 -19.49 18.01
C ASP A 260 -21.48 -19.78 16.52
N VAL A 261 -20.47 -20.33 15.81
CA VAL A 261 -20.59 -20.69 14.38
C VAL A 261 -21.64 -21.79 14.16
N LEU A 262 -21.65 -22.82 15.00
CA LEU A 262 -22.62 -23.92 14.92
C LEU A 262 -24.04 -23.45 15.25
N GLU A 263 -24.22 -22.70 16.34
CA GLU A 263 -25.51 -22.11 16.73
C GLU A 263 -26.08 -21.18 15.63
N HIS A 264 -25.21 -20.41 14.95
CA HIS A 264 -25.57 -19.61 13.78
C HIS A 264 -25.91 -20.46 12.54
N PHE A 265 -25.24 -21.59 12.33
CA PHE A 265 -25.58 -22.50 11.23
C PHE A 265 -26.98 -23.06 11.38
N ASP A 266 -27.37 -23.48 12.58
CA ASP A 266 -28.67 -24.09 12.83
C ASP A 266 -29.80 -23.04 12.85
N ALA A 267 -29.52 -21.83 13.36
CA ALA A 267 -30.50 -20.75 13.38
C ALA A 267 -30.70 -20.05 12.02
N TYR A 268 -29.67 -19.95 11.16
CA TYR A 268 -29.66 -18.99 10.05
C TYR A 268 -29.16 -19.49 8.69
N VAL A 269 -28.57 -20.70 8.58
CA VAL A 269 -27.91 -21.17 7.34
C VAL A 269 -28.50 -22.51 6.90
N PRO A 270 -29.27 -22.57 5.78
CA PRO A 270 -29.81 -23.84 5.30
C PRO A 270 -28.72 -24.90 5.08
N GLY A 271 -29.07 -26.18 5.27
CA GLY A 271 -28.11 -27.29 5.28
C GLY A 271 -27.37 -27.58 3.96
N SER A 272 -27.65 -26.86 2.88
CA SER A 272 -26.97 -27.07 1.60
C SER A 272 -25.53 -26.53 1.64
N PRO A 273 -24.52 -27.27 1.14
CA PRO A 273 -23.13 -26.81 1.06
C PRO A 273 -22.94 -25.48 0.32
N VAL A 274 -23.86 -25.12 -0.60
CA VAL A 274 -23.81 -23.87 -1.37
C VAL A 274 -24.60 -22.70 -0.76
N SER A 275 -25.22 -22.89 0.41
CA SER A 275 -25.92 -21.81 1.12
C SER A 275 -24.94 -20.82 1.74
N TYR A 276 -25.15 -19.52 1.51
CA TYR A 276 -24.36 -18.44 2.11
C TYR A 276 -24.54 -18.41 3.62
N VAL A 277 -23.42 -18.35 4.36
CA VAL A 277 -23.41 -18.23 5.82
C VAL A 277 -23.95 -16.87 6.27
N PHE A 278 -23.76 -15.82 5.47
CA PHE A 278 -24.24 -14.46 5.79
C PHE A 278 -25.09 -13.88 4.67
N THR A 279 -26.34 -13.59 5.01
CA THR A 279 -27.38 -13.13 4.10
C THR A 279 -28.05 -11.84 4.59
N GLY A 280 -28.63 -11.08 3.66
CA GLY A 280 -29.64 -10.07 4.00
C GLY A 280 -30.95 -10.71 4.44
N LEU A 281 -31.87 -9.92 5.01
CA LEU A 281 -33.15 -10.40 5.55
C LEU A 281 -34.04 -11.15 4.53
N ARG A 282 -33.81 -10.95 3.22
CA ARG A 282 -34.49 -11.64 2.12
C ARG A 282 -33.66 -12.78 1.52
N GLY A 283 -32.85 -13.49 2.31
CA GLY A 283 -32.01 -14.63 1.90
C GLY A 283 -30.85 -14.35 0.93
N ASN A 284 -30.86 -13.20 0.24
CA ASN A 284 -29.86 -12.80 -0.74
C ASN A 284 -28.47 -12.55 -0.11
N PRO A 285 -27.36 -12.68 -0.88
CA PRO A 285 -26.00 -12.46 -0.37
C PRO A 285 -25.81 -11.09 0.28
N LEU A 286 -25.05 -11.03 1.38
CA LEU A 286 -24.98 -9.83 2.22
C LEU A 286 -24.17 -8.69 1.57
N ARG A 287 -24.88 -7.66 1.11
CA ARG A 287 -24.29 -6.36 0.70
C ARG A 287 -23.83 -5.54 1.91
N ARG A 288 -22.83 -4.69 1.68
CA ARG A 288 -22.29 -3.82 2.75
C ARG A 288 -23.31 -2.79 3.24
N SER A 289 -24.04 -2.17 2.31
CA SER A 289 -25.15 -1.25 2.61
C SER A 289 -26.19 -1.89 3.53
N ASN A 290 -26.64 -3.10 3.20
CA ASN A 290 -27.68 -3.81 3.95
C ASN A 290 -27.22 -4.13 5.39
N PHE A 291 -25.95 -4.49 5.57
CA PHE A 291 -25.35 -4.66 6.89
C PHE A 291 -25.28 -3.34 7.67
N ASP A 292 -24.75 -2.27 7.07
CA ASP A 292 -24.61 -0.97 7.73
C ASP A 292 -25.97 -0.36 8.10
N GLN A 293 -27.02 -0.62 7.30
CA GLN A 293 -28.41 -0.28 7.59
C GLN A 293 -28.97 -1.11 8.75
N ASN A 294 -28.93 -2.45 8.67
CA ASN A 294 -29.53 -3.34 9.67
C ASN A 294 -28.85 -3.24 11.05
N VAL A 295 -27.52 -3.05 11.06
CA VAL A 295 -26.71 -2.99 12.29
C VAL A 295 -26.56 -1.56 12.82
N GLN A 296 -26.87 -0.55 11.98
CA GLN A 296 -26.62 0.87 12.25
C GLN A 296 -25.22 1.13 12.82
N TRP A 297 -24.20 0.51 12.20
CA TRP A 297 -22.87 0.25 12.78
C TRP A 297 -22.30 1.42 13.60
N ASN A 298 -22.26 2.63 13.02
CA ASN A 298 -21.70 3.81 13.68
C ASN A 298 -22.45 4.20 14.97
N LYS A 299 -23.79 4.08 15.01
CA LYS A 299 -24.60 4.34 16.22
C LYS A 299 -24.36 3.26 17.27
N THR A 300 -24.31 2.00 16.85
CA THR A 300 -24.04 0.85 17.72
C THR A 300 -22.64 0.93 18.33
N MET A 301 -21.64 1.37 17.57
CA MET A 301 -20.29 1.62 18.09
C MET A 301 -20.25 2.81 19.07
N ALA A 302 -20.93 3.92 18.74
CA ALA A 302 -21.02 5.06 19.65
C ALA A 302 -21.66 4.68 21.01
N ARG A 303 -22.76 3.90 21.00
CA ARG A 303 -23.43 3.37 22.20
C ARG A 303 -22.51 2.50 23.08
N LEU A 304 -21.50 1.85 22.50
CA LEU A 304 -20.53 1.02 23.23
C LEU A 304 -19.31 1.79 23.75
N GLY A 305 -19.22 3.11 23.49
CA GLY A 305 -18.02 3.92 23.75
C GLY A 305 -16.89 3.67 22.72
N LEU A 306 -17.23 3.20 21.53
CA LEU A 306 -16.29 2.76 20.48
C LEU A 306 -16.41 3.59 19.19
N ALA A 307 -16.77 4.87 19.30
CA ALA A 307 -16.92 5.77 18.16
C ALA A 307 -15.64 5.80 17.28
N GLY A 308 -15.82 5.79 15.96
CA GLY A 308 -14.70 5.72 15.00
C GLY A 308 -14.16 4.32 14.70
N VAL A 309 -14.62 3.26 15.40
CA VAL A 309 -14.33 1.87 15.02
C VAL A 309 -15.09 1.49 13.74
N HIS A 310 -14.36 1.08 12.71
CA HIS A 310 -14.93 0.54 11.48
C HIS A 310 -14.91 -0.99 11.52
N PHE A 311 -15.79 -1.64 10.76
CA PHE A 311 -15.84 -3.11 10.69
C PHE A 311 -14.49 -3.77 10.32
N HIS A 312 -13.69 -3.13 9.46
CA HIS A 312 -12.36 -3.66 9.10
C HIS A 312 -11.32 -3.56 10.24
N ASP A 313 -11.60 -2.81 11.30
CA ASP A 313 -10.74 -2.75 12.49
C ASP A 313 -10.88 -4.02 13.36
N LEU A 314 -11.95 -4.82 13.18
CA LEU A 314 -12.04 -6.19 13.71
C LEU A 314 -10.86 -7.04 13.22
N ARG A 315 -10.62 -7.06 11.91
CA ARG A 315 -9.47 -7.75 11.29
C ARG A 315 -8.15 -7.11 11.73
N HIS A 316 -8.10 -5.80 11.93
CA HIS A 316 -6.88 -5.12 12.40
C HIS A 316 -6.51 -5.58 13.81
N ALA A 317 -7.49 -5.68 14.72
CA ALA A 317 -7.29 -6.22 16.07
C ALA A 317 -6.88 -7.70 16.03
N GLY A 318 -7.59 -8.54 15.26
CA GLY A 318 -7.24 -9.96 15.10
C GLY A 318 -5.82 -10.18 14.58
N ASN A 319 -5.38 -9.39 13.61
CA ASN A 319 -4.00 -9.41 13.11
C ASN A 319 -2.98 -9.03 14.21
N LEU A 320 -3.30 -8.05 15.06
CA LEU A 320 -2.43 -7.61 16.17
C LEU A 320 -2.39 -8.63 17.32
N TRP A 321 -3.49 -9.33 17.60
CA TRP A 321 -3.49 -10.43 18.56
C TRP A 321 -2.65 -11.59 18.02
N ALA A 322 -2.79 -11.91 16.73
CA ALA A 322 -1.99 -12.93 16.06
C ALA A 322 -0.49 -12.59 16.11
N SER A 323 -0.06 -11.34 15.83
CA SER A 323 1.36 -10.98 15.88
C SER A 323 1.99 -11.05 17.27
N LYS A 324 1.20 -11.03 18.35
CA LYS A 324 1.67 -11.19 19.74
C LYS A 324 1.94 -12.65 20.14
N SER A 325 1.55 -13.62 19.31
CA SER A 325 1.66 -15.08 19.58
C SER A 325 3.08 -15.67 19.49
N GLY A 326 4.07 -14.91 19.00
CA GLY A 326 5.44 -15.40 18.79
C GLY A 326 5.65 -16.22 17.49
N MET A 327 4.60 -16.48 16.71
CA MET A 327 4.70 -17.17 15.41
C MET A 327 5.52 -16.37 14.38
N SER A 328 6.10 -17.07 13.40
CA SER A 328 6.95 -16.42 12.40
C SER A 328 6.15 -15.47 11.49
N THR A 329 6.84 -14.50 10.89
CA THR A 329 6.24 -13.60 9.89
C THR A 329 5.62 -14.38 8.72
N ARG A 330 6.12 -15.58 8.38
CA ARG A 330 5.58 -16.41 7.29
C ARG A 330 4.23 -17.03 7.67
N ASP A 331 4.10 -17.54 8.89
CA ASP A 331 2.85 -18.14 9.39
C ASP A 331 1.78 -17.07 9.60
N LEU A 332 2.19 -15.89 10.05
CA LEU A 332 1.35 -14.71 10.15
C LEU A 332 0.91 -14.20 8.78
N MET A 333 1.81 -14.14 7.78
CA MET A 333 1.44 -13.85 6.39
C MET A 333 0.42 -14.86 5.85
N ALA A 334 0.59 -16.15 6.13
CA ALA A 334 -0.34 -17.21 5.73
C ALA A 334 -1.72 -17.02 6.41
N ARG A 335 -1.80 -16.89 7.75
CA ARG A 335 -3.07 -16.71 8.47
C ARG A 335 -3.81 -15.43 8.05
N MET A 336 -3.09 -14.31 7.96
CA MET A 336 -3.67 -13.02 7.54
C MET A 336 -4.02 -13.01 6.05
N GLY A 337 -3.44 -13.90 5.23
CA GLY A 337 -3.49 -13.85 3.79
C GLY A 337 -2.86 -12.56 3.24
N HIS A 338 -1.61 -12.30 3.62
CA HIS A 338 -0.77 -11.21 3.12
C HIS A 338 0.29 -11.76 2.14
N ASP A 339 0.37 -11.15 0.98
CA ASP A 339 1.35 -11.40 -0.08
C ASP A 339 2.60 -10.52 0.04
N ASP A 340 2.44 -9.28 0.54
CA ASP A 340 3.55 -8.38 0.87
C ASP A 340 3.96 -8.52 2.34
N MET A 341 5.24 -8.83 2.58
CA MET A 341 5.82 -8.90 3.93
C MET A 341 5.71 -7.56 4.69
N ARG A 342 5.78 -6.42 3.99
CA ARG A 342 5.60 -5.09 4.62
C ARG A 342 4.22 -4.94 5.24
N ALA A 343 3.19 -5.58 4.67
CA ALA A 343 1.84 -5.57 5.21
C ALA A 343 1.70 -6.42 6.50
N ALA A 344 2.57 -7.41 6.72
CA ALA A 344 2.65 -8.15 7.97
C ALA A 344 3.50 -7.41 9.02
N LEU A 345 4.62 -6.81 8.62
CA LEU A 345 5.53 -6.07 9.51
C LEU A 345 4.87 -4.87 10.22
N ILE A 346 3.79 -4.30 9.66
CA ILE A 346 2.93 -3.30 10.34
C ILE A 346 2.49 -3.75 11.74
N TYR A 347 2.30 -5.05 11.94
CA TYR A 347 1.83 -5.66 13.20
C TYR A 347 2.98 -6.17 14.08
N GLN A 348 4.22 -6.19 13.58
CA GLN A 348 5.42 -6.70 14.25
C GLN A 348 6.36 -5.54 14.64
N ARG A 349 5.85 -4.53 15.36
CA ARG A 349 6.70 -3.51 16.00
C ARG A 349 7.52 -4.18 17.11
N ALA A 350 8.83 -3.90 17.16
CA ALA A 350 9.65 -4.29 18.30
C ALA A 350 9.12 -3.62 19.58
N THR A 351 9.14 -4.35 20.69
CA THR A 351 8.63 -3.90 22.00
C THR A 351 9.46 -4.53 23.12
N ASP A 352 9.55 -3.86 24.27
CA ASP A 352 10.34 -4.35 25.41
C ASP A 352 9.78 -5.67 25.96
N ASP A 353 8.46 -5.87 25.90
CA ASP A 353 7.80 -7.12 26.27
C ASP A 353 8.03 -8.27 25.27
N ALA A 354 8.52 -7.98 24.05
CA ALA A 354 9.04 -8.99 23.14
C ALA A 354 10.51 -9.30 23.47
N GLN A 355 11.33 -8.28 23.77
CA GLN A 355 12.73 -8.47 24.20
C GLN A 355 12.82 -9.28 25.50
N ARG A 356 11.96 -9.00 26.49
CA ARG A 356 11.82 -9.78 27.73
C ARG A 356 11.53 -11.25 27.43
N ARG A 357 10.46 -11.54 26.67
CA ARG A 357 10.10 -12.93 26.32
C ARG A 357 11.20 -13.66 25.54
N ILE A 358 11.91 -12.99 24.63
CA ILE A 358 13.08 -13.57 23.96
C ILE A 358 14.19 -13.89 24.97
N ALA A 359 14.47 -13.01 25.93
CA ALA A 359 15.42 -13.27 27.00
C ALA A 359 14.97 -14.41 27.94
N ASP A 360 13.68 -14.51 28.25
CA ASP A 360 13.10 -15.60 29.04
C ASP A 360 13.21 -16.95 28.31
N ASP A 361 12.92 -16.99 27.01
CA ASP A 361 13.06 -18.18 26.17
C ASP A 361 14.53 -18.62 26.04
N LEU A 362 15.45 -17.70 25.77
CA LEU A 362 16.88 -17.97 25.75
C LEU A 362 17.41 -18.41 27.12
N SER A 363 16.86 -17.86 28.21
CA SER A 363 17.19 -18.28 29.57
C SER A 363 16.72 -19.71 29.84
N ARG A 364 15.48 -20.06 29.46
CA ARG A 364 14.96 -21.45 29.56
C ARG A 364 15.85 -22.44 28.81
N MET A 365 16.23 -22.12 27.56
CA MET A 365 17.18 -22.93 26.78
C MET A 365 18.55 -23.04 27.47
N GLY A 366 19.10 -21.93 27.97
CA GLY A 366 20.39 -21.86 28.68
C GLY A 366 20.40 -22.46 30.09
N THR A 367 19.24 -22.77 30.67
CA THR A 367 19.08 -23.56 31.90
C THR A 367 18.81 -25.05 31.64
N ALA A 368 18.29 -25.40 30.46
CA ALA A 368 18.04 -26.80 30.08
C ALA A 368 19.33 -27.58 29.76
N VAL A 369 20.44 -26.89 29.50
CA VAL A 369 21.78 -27.50 29.36
C VAL A 369 22.36 -27.77 30.76
N PRO A 370 22.68 -29.03 31.13
CA PRO A 370 23.36 -29.33 32.39
C PRO A 370 24.72 -28.62 32.43
N ARG A 371 24.87 -27.68 33.37
CA ARG A 371 26.15 -26.97 33.58
C ARG A 371 27.11 -27.91 34.30
N GLY A 372 27.89 -28.67 33.51
CA GLY A 372 28.93 -29.55 34.01
C GLY A 372 29.80 -28.84 35.05
N SER A 373 29.97 -29.46 36.21
CA SER A 373 30.55 -28.85 37.41
C SER A 373 32.08 -28.75 37.34
N ASN A 374 32.59 -27.99 36.37
CA ASN A 374 34.01 -27.64 36.25
C ASN A 374 34.24 -26.12 36.29
N ARG A 375 33.54 -25.44 37.21
CA ARG A 375 34.09 -24.22 37.82
C ARG A 375 35.19 -24.67 38.77
N GLY A 376 36.40 -24.85 38.23
CA GLY A 376 37.56 -25.27 39.00
C GLY A 376 37.74 -24.41 40.25
N VAL A 377 37.99 -25.06 41.39
CA VAL A 377 38.27 -24.38 42.65
C VAL A 377 39.62 -23.67 42.50
N VAL A 378 39.60 -22.38 42.16
CA VAL A 378 40.76 -21.50 42.29
C VAL A 378 41.00 -21.32 43.79
N ALA A 379 41.76 -22.26 44.36
CA ALA A 379 42.08 -22.30 45.78
C ALA A 379 42.77 -20.99 46.15
N ARG A 380 42.10 -20.18 46.98
CA ARG A 380 42.56 -18.84 47.34
C ARG A 380 43.61 -18.94 48.43
N VAL A 381 44.80 -19.43 48.10
CA VAL A 381 45.94 -19.56 49.01
C VAL A 381 46.31 -18.18 49.56
N TRP A 382 46.05 -17.96 50.85
CA TRP A 382 46.48 -16.76 51.56
C TRP A 382 47.33 -17.14 52.77
N HIS A 383 48.59 -16.71 52.68
CA HIS A 383 49.48 -16.33 53.79
C HIS A 383 49.97 -17.41 54.78
N SER A 384 51.28 -17.64 54.69
CA SER A 384 52.18 -17.67 55.85
C SER A 384 53.53 -17.04 55.51
N GLY A 385 53.52 -15.77 55.08
CA GLY A 385 54.73 -14.97 54.92
C GLY A 385 55.09 -14.28 56.24
N ILE A 386 56.23 -14.63 56.83
CA ILE A 386 56.81 -13.92 57.98
C ILE A 386 57.95 -13.02 57.47
N VAL A 387 57.90 -11.73 57.85
CA VAL A 387 58.99 -10.78 58.18
C VAL A 387 58.56 -9.35 57.78
N GLY A 388 58.67 -8.41 58.74
CA GLY A 388 58.95 -7.00 58.46
C GLY A 388 57.78 -6.04 58.17
N CYS A 389 57.30 -5.36 59.21
CA CYS A 389 57.07 -3.90 59.11
C CYS A 389 58.46 -3.21 59.17
N ASP A 390 58.70 -1.95 58.81
CA ASP A 390 57.90 -0.69 58.78
C ASP A 390 58.65 0.28 57.79
N ARG A 391 58.35 1.55 57.48
CA ARG A 391 57.41 2.58 57.97
C ARG A 391 57.19 3.68 56.92
N THR A 392 56.16 4.51 57.13
CA THR A 392 55.82 5.78 56.44
C THR A 392 55.19 5.69 55.03
N GLY A 393 54.18 6.53 54.75
CA GLY A 393 53.66 6.80 53.40
C GLY A 393 52.14 6.66 53.24
N ASN A 394 51.42 7.78 53.05
CA ASN A 394 49.96 7.81 52.79
C ASN A 394 49.65 7.62 51.27
N PRO A 395 48.41 7.26 50.85
CA PRO A 395 48.12 6.78 49.49
C PRO A 395 47.82 7.89 48.47
N ALA A 396 47.76 7.53 47.18
CA ALA A 396 47.36 8.41 46.09
C ALA A 396 46.29 7.80 45.16
N LEU A 397 45.11 8.41 45.13
CA LEU A 397 44.07 8.16 44.12
C LEU A 397 44.43 8.86 42.80
N ARG A 398 44.23 8.20 41.65
CA ARG A 398 44.06 8.90 40.36
C ARG A 398 42.95 8.30 39.50
N ARG A 399 42.04 9.18 39.07
CA ARG A 399 41.18 8.98 37.88
C ARG A 399 42.04 9.03 36.61
N TRP A 400 41.45 8.74 35.45
CA TRP A 400 41.27 9.73 34.37
C TRP A 400 40.20 9.26 33.37
N SER A 401 39.91 10.01 32.29
CA SER A 401 38.63 9.89 31.58
C SER A 401 38.66 10.33 30.12
N LYS A 402 37.66 9.86 29.35
CA LYS A 402 37.31 10.20 27.94
C LYS A 402 38.31 9.79 26.86
N TRP A 403 37.76 9.28 25.76
CA TRP A 403 38.04 9.80 24.41
C TRP A 403 36.75 9.76 23.58
N ARG A 404 36.64 10.64 22.57
CA ARG A 404 35.72 10.53 21.43
C ARG A 404 36.54 10.81 20.18
N GLY A 405 36.25 10.07 19.11
CA GLY A 405 36.59 10.36 17.71
C GLY A 405 35.39 9.95 16.88
#